data_AF-R9IIN2-F1
#
_entry.id   AF-R9IIN2-F1
#
_cell.length_a   1.000
_cell.length_b   1.000
_cell.length_c   1.000
_cell.angle_alpha   90.00
_cell.angle_beta   90.00
_cell.angle_gamma   90.00
#
_symmetry.space_group_name_H-M   'P 1'
#
loop_
_entity.id
_entity.type
_entity.pdbx_description
1 polymer ?
#
loop_
_entity_poly.entity_id
_entity_poly.type
_entity_poly.pdbx_seq_one_letter_code
_entity_poly.pdbx_strand_id
1 'polypeptide(L)'
;MAKTKAEKITSIEEEIRQLENRRRQLVQEQKAQERKDRTKRLCRRMGLFESLVPDTIPLTEEQFKTFLEKTVMSDHARRILDGLTAQNAPTAPAGGAETVPQGNTPPATQTAHEGGADGDADGGGLQG
;
A
#
# COMPACT_ATOMS: atom_id res chain seq x y z
N MET A 1 0.67 -46.78 26.36
CA MET A 1 -0.50 -46.04 26.87
C MET A 1 -0.78 -44.89 25.91
N ALA A 2 -1.98 -44.80 25.34
CA ALA A 2 -2.35 -43.65 24.52
C ALA A 2 -2.66 -42.46 25.43
N LYS A 3 -2.11 -41.28 25.12
CA LYS A 3 -2.42 -40.04 25.87
C LYS A 3 -3.93 -39.83 25.93
N THR A 4 -4.42 -39.47 27.10
CA THR A 4 -5.84 -39.19 27.31
C THR A 4 -6.25 -37.95 26.51
N LYS A 5 -7.55 -37.81 26.21
CA LYS A 5 -8.05 -36.62 25.47
C LYS A 5 -7.72 -35.31 26.22
N ALA A 6 -7.78 -35.33 27.55
CA ALA A 6 -7.47 -34.19 28.41
C ALA A 6 -5.97 -33.78 28.30
N GLU A 7 -5.05 -34.75 28.37
CA GLU A 7 -3.60 -34.48 28.18
C GLU A 7 -3.26 -33.91 26.80
N LYS A 8 -4.01 -34.32 25.77
CA LYS A 8 -3.84 -33.76 24.42
C LYS A 8 -4.32 -32.30 24.36
N ILE A 9 -5.44 -31.99 25.01
CA ILE A 9 -5.97 -30.61 25.06
C ILE A 9 -4.99 -29.69 25.78
N THR A 10 -4.50 -30.07 26.96
CA THR A 10 -3.54 -29.25 27.72
C THR A 10 -2.24 -29.05 26.95
N SER A 11 -1.74 -30.09 26.27
CA SER A 11 -0.56 -29.99 25.41
C SER A 11 -0.77 -29.01 24.25
N ILE A 12 -1.95 -28.99 23.63
CA ILE A 12 -2.27 -28.07 22.53
C ILE A 12 -2.40 -26.63 23.03
N GLU A 13 -3.04 -26.42 24.19
CA GLU A 13 -3.16 -25.08 24.80
C GLU A 13 -1.79 -24.47 25.11
N GLU A 14 -0.86 -25.28 25.62
CA GLU A 14 0.50 -24.85 25.87
C GLU A 14 1.24 -24.50 24.57
N GLU A 15 1.05 -25.30 23.51
CA GLU A 15 1.61 -25.03 22.19
C GLU A 15 1.06 -23.73 21.58
N ILE A 16 -0.25 -23.48 21.67
CA ILE A 16 -0.87 -22.23 21.24
C ILE A 16 -0.23 -21.04 21.96
N ARG A 17 -0.07 -21.14 23.29
CA ARG A 17 0.56 -20.07 24.09
C ARG A 17 2.01 -19.82 23.66
N GLN A 18 2.78 -20.87 23.36
CA GLN A 18 4.15 -20.75 22.86
C GLN A 18 4.20 -20.10 21.48
N LEU A 19 3.32 -20.51 20.56
CA LEU A 19 3.22 -19.95 19.22
C LEU A 19 2.81 -18.47 19.25
N GLU A 20 1.87 -18.07 20.11
CA GLU A 20 1.50 -16.67 20.29
C GLU A 20 2.66 -15.81 20.81
N ASN A 21 3.44 -16.34 21.74
CA ASN A 21 4.64 -15.66 22.23
C ASN A 21 5.69 -15.53 21.12
N ARG A 22 5.90 -16.59 20.33
CA ARG A 22 6.82 -16.55 19.20
C ARG A 22 6.37 -15.56 18.14
N ARG A 23 5.08 -15.50 17.81
CA ARG A 23 4.50 -14.52 16.89
C ARG A 23 4.76 -13.10 17.36
N ARG A 24 4.54 -12.82 18.65
CA ARG A 24 4.81 -11.49 19.25
C ARG A 24 6.29 -11.11 19.13
N GLN A 25 7.21 -12.03 19.41
CA GLN A 25 8.65 -11.80 19.26
C GLN A 25 9.02 -11.49 17.81
N LEU A 26 8.54 -12.30 16.85
CA LEU A 26 8.84 -12.10 15.43
C LEU A 26 8.35 -10.75 14.91
N VAL A 27 7.15 -10.31 15.32
CA VAL A 27 6.63 -8.98 14.94
C VAL A 27 7.50 -7.84 15.52
N GLN A 28 7.99 -7.99 16.76
CA GLN A 28 8.87 -6.99 17.35
C GLN A 28 10.23 -6.94 16.66
N GLU A 29 10.78 -8.10 16.33
CA GLU A 29 12.04 -8.25 15.60
C GLU A 29 11.94 -7.64 14.19
N GLN A 30 10.86 -7.92 13.47
CA GLN A 30 10.58 -7.31 12.17
C GLN A 30 10.53 -5.78 12.27
N LYS A 31 9.77 -5.23 13.23
CA LYS A 31 9.70 -3.77 13.43
C LYS A 31 11.06 -3.18 13.81
N ALA A 32 11.87 -3.89 14.59
CA ALA A 32 13.22 -3.45 14.92
C ALA A 32 14.12 -3.45 13.67
N GLN A 33 14.00 -4.46 12.83
CA GLN A 33 14.74 -4.57 11.58
C GLN A 33 14.34 -3.47 10.58
N GLU A 34 13.04 -3.21 10.41
CA GLU A 34 12.54 -2.12 9.57
C GLU A 34 13.07 -0.75 10.02
N ARG A 35 13.17 -0.51 11.34
CA ARG A 35 13.78 0.71 11.87
C ARG A 35 15.27 0.80 11.53
N LYS A 36 16.02 -0.29 11.70
CA LYS A 36 17.45 -0.36 11.32
C LYS A 36 17.64 -0.08 9.83
N ASP A 37 16.83 -0.70 8.99
CA ASP A 37 16.89 -0.53 7.54
C ASP A 37 16.49 0.86 7.10
N ARG A 38 15.48 1.47 7.76
CA ARG A 38 15.13 2.88 7.58
C ARG A 38 16.31 3.78 7.93
N THR A 39 16.92 3.64 9.10
CA THR A 39 18.07 4.45 9.51
C THR A 39 19.24 4.28 8.53
N LYS A 40 19.59 3.04 8.17
CA LYS A 40 20.65 2.76 7.20
C LYS A 40 20.39 3.41 5.84
N ARG A 41 19.14 3.38 5.36
CA ARG A 41 18.73 4.06 4.12
C ARG A 41 18.85 5.59 4.25
N LEU A 42 18.42 6.18 5.36
CA LEU A 42 18.51 7.63 5.59
C LEU A 42 19.96 8.10 5.61
N CYS A 43 20.84 7.45 6.39
CA CYS A 43 22.26 7.80 6.45
C CYS A 43 22.94 7.70 5.08
N ARG A 44 22.67 6.64 4.30
CA ARG A 44 23.24 6.51 2.95
C ARG A 44 22.76 7.60 2.00
N ARG A 45 21.47 7.95 2.03
CA ARG A 45 20.92 9.01 1.18
C ARG A 45 21.46 10.39 1.56
N MET A 46 21.60 10.67 2.86
CA MET A 46 22.20 11.92 3.34
C MET A 46 23.68 12.02 3.01
N GLY A 47 24.45 10.93 3.17
CA GLY A 47 25.86 10.91 2.78
C GLY A 47 26.09 11.13 1.28
N LEU A 48 25.19 10.60 0.42
CA LEU A 48 25.21 10.89 -1.02
C LEU A 48 24.88 12.36 -1.30
N PHE A 49 23.96 12.95 -0.55
CA PHE A 49 23.61 14.35 -0.71
C PHE A 49 24.80 15.25 -0.36
N GLU A 50 25.45 15.03 0.78
CA GLU A 50 26.62 15.81 1.23
C GLU A 50 27.81 15.68 0.28
N SER A 51 27.98 14.53 -0.39
CA SER A 51 29.04 14.37 -1.39
C SER A 51 28.75 15.13 -2.69
N LEU A 52 27.47 15.32 -3.05
CA LEU A 52 27.06 16.07 -4.23
C LEU A 52 27.03 17.59 -3.98
N VAL A 53 26.71 18.01 -2.74
CA VAL A 53 26.54 19.42 -2.36
C VAL A 53 27.28 19.70 -1.04
N PRO A 54 28.63 19.71 -1.04
CA PRO A 54 29.42 19.84 0.19
C PRO A 54 29.18 21.17 0.93
N ASP A 55 28.76 22.21 0.21
CA ASP A 55 28.45 23.53 0.79
C ASP A 55 27.28 23.51 1.77
N THR A 56 26.52 22.41 1.85
CA THR A 56 25.47 22.26 2.87
C THR A 56 25.98 21.77 4.22
N ILE A 57 27.17 21.20 4.31
CA ILE A 57 27.76 20.68 5.56
C ILE A 57 27.84 21.76 6.66
N PRO A 58 28.26 23.02 6.39
CA PRO A 58 28.33 24.05 7.42
C PRO A 58 26.97 24.72 7.74
N LEU A 59 25.88 24.37 7.06
CA LEU A 59 24.58 25.00 7.28
C LEU A 59 23.95 24.57 8.61
N THR A 60 23.21 25.47 9.25
CA THR A 60 22.34 25.09 10.38
C THR A 60 21.17 24.24 9.90
N GLU A 61 20.50 23.54 10.82
CA GLU A 61 19.33 22.72 10.49
C GLU A 61 18.22 23.54 9.78
N GLU A 62 18.00 24.79 10.20
CA GLU A 62 17.02 25.69 9.60
C GLU A 62 17.42 26.16 8.20
N GLN A 63 18.71 26.49 8.01
CA GLN A 63 19.24 26.87 6.70
C GLN A 63 19.16 25.70 5.72
N PHE A 64 19.55 24.51 6.17
CA PHE A 64 19.48 23.28 5.41
C PHE A 64 18.04 22.92 5.03
N LYS A 65 17.10 23.02 5.98
CA LYS A 65 15.66 22.83 5.73
C LYS A 65 15.14 23.81 4.69
N THR A 66 15.47 25.10 4.81
CA THR A 66 15.06 26.14 3.87
C THR A 66 15.60 25.87 2.46
N PHE A 67 16.87 25.45 2.36
CA PHE A 67 17.49 25.06 1.10
C PHE A 67 16.75 23.89 0.45
N LEU A 68 16.48 22.83 1.22
CA LEU A 68 15.77 21.64 0.75
C LEU A 68 14.37 21.99 0.28
N GLU A 69 13.58 22.72 1.08
CA GLU A 69 12.22 23.12 0.73
C GLU A 69 12.19 23.90 -0.60
N LYS A 70 13.03 24.93 -0.74
CA LYS A 70 13.13 25.71 -1.99
C LYS A 70 13.54 24.85 -3.18
N THR A 71 14.43 23.89 -2.97
CA THR A 71 14.95 23.00 -4.02
C THR A 71 13.89 21.99 -4.47
N VAL A 72 13.29 21.24 -3.54
CA VAL A 72 12.32 20.18 -3.87
C VAL A 72 10.95 20.71 -4.28
N MET A 73 10.58 21.92 -3.83
CA MET A 73 9.34 22.57 -4.24
C MET A 73 9.48 23.28 -5.60
N SER A 74 10.69 23.43 -6.15
CA SER A 74 10.88 24.02 -7.47
C SER A 74 10.14 23.21 -8.55
N ASP A 75 9.62 23.90 -9.57
CA ASP A 75 8.93 23.23 -10.69
C ASP A 75 9.87 22.27 -11.43
N HIS A 76 11.17 22.60 -11.48
CA HIS A 76 12.17 21.76 -12.10
C HIS A 76 12.33 20.42 -11.37
N ALA A 77 12.46 20.44 -10.04
CA ALA A 77 12.57 19.23 -9.23
C ALA A 77 11.32 18.36 -9.34
N ARG A 78 10.13 18.97 -9.33
CA ARG A 78 8.85 18.26 -9.51
C ARG A 78 8.78 17.56 -10.87
N ARG A 79 9.12 18.24 -11.96
CA ARG A 79 9.15 17.63 -13.31
C ARG A 79 10.13 16.45 -13.42
N ILE A 80 11.32 16.56 -12.81
CA ILE A 80 12.28 15.46 -12.78
C ILE A 80 11.69 14.25 -12.02
N LEU A 81 11.08 14.50 -10.86
CA LEU A 81 10.46 13.45 -10.05
C LEU A 81 9.30 12.76 -10.80
N ASP A 82 8.44 13.53 -11.46
CA ASP A 82 7.34 13.02 -12.27
C ASP A 82 7.88 12.15 -13.42
N GLY A 83 8.92 12.61 -14.12
CA GLY A 83 9.57 11.85 -15.17
C GLY A 83 10.16 10.52 -14.68
N LEU A 84 10.79 10.50 -13.50
CA LEU A 84 11.36 9.29 -12.91
C LEU A 84 10.26 8.33 -12.42
N THR A 85 9.19 8.85 -11.82
CA THR A 85 8.09 8.00 -11.32
C THR A 85 7.27 7.39 -12.44
N ALA A 86 7.02 8.13 -13.52
CA ALA A 86 6.34 7.62 -14.72
C ALA A 86 7.09 6.45 -15.37
N GLN A 87 8.44 6.50 -15.41
CA GLN A 87 9.28 5.42 -15.95
C GLN A 87 9.29 4.16 -15.07
N ASN A 88 9.01 4.31 -13.78
CA ASN A 88 9.00 3.19 -12.82
C ASN A 88 7.60 2.58 -12.62
N ALA A 89 6.57 3.12 -13.27
CA ALA A 89 5.23 2.53 -13.23
C ALA A 89 5.24 1.19 -14.00
N PRO A 90 4.69 0.09 -13.42
CA PRO A 90 4.64 -1.18 -14.11
C PRO A 90 3.77 -1.05 -15.36
N THR A 91 4.39 -1.18 -16.54
CA THR A 91 3.66 -1.27 -17.81
C THR A 91 2.77 -2.51 -17.75
N ALA A 92 1.46 -2.32 -17.61
CA ALA A 92 0.51 -3.41 -17.78
C ALA A 92 0.74 -4.03 -19.18
N PRO A 93 0.75 -5.36 -19.33
CA PRO A 93 0.82 -5.95 -20.65
C PRO A 93 -0.43 -5.48 -21.42
N ALA A 94 -0.20 -4.79 -22.54
CA ALA A 94 -1.27 -4.42 -23.45
C ALA A 94 -1.98 -5.71 -23.86
N GLY A 95 -3.14 -5.97 -23.26
CA GLY A 95 -4.00 -7.08 -23.59
C GLY A 95 -4.33 -7.01 -25.08
N GLY A 96 -4.03 -8.09 -25.78
CA GLY A 96 -4.50 -8.31 -27.15
C GLY A 96 -6.02 -8.19 -27.16
N ALA A 97 -6.52 -7.08 -27.69
CA ALA A 97 -7.86 -7.01 -28.22
C ALA A 97 -7.73 -7.24 -29.72
N GLU A 98 -7.70 -8.52 -30.11
CA GLU A 98 -8.04 -8.91 -31.47
C GLU A 98 -9.44 -8.37 -31.76
N THR A 99 -9.51 -7.49 -32.76
CA THR A 99 -10.76 -7.07 -33.37
C THR A 99 -11.37 -8.26 -34.11
N VAL A 100 -12.48 -8.80 -33.60
CA VAL A 100 -13.32 -9.75 -34.34
C VAL A 100 -14.57 -9.01 -34.84
N PRO A 101 -14.82 -8.91 -36.17
CA PRO A 101 -16.04 -8.29 -36.67
C PRO A 101 -17.18 -9.32 -36.79
N GLN A 102 -18.31 -8.99 -36.15
CA GLN A 102 -19.69 -9.02 -36.64
C GLN A 102 -20.26 -10.27 -37.37
N GLY A 103 -21.37 -10.82 -36.84
CA GLY A 103 -22.20 -11.83 -37.53
C GLY A 103 -23.55 -12.16 -36.87
N ASN A 104 -24.53 -11.26 -37.03
CA ASN A 104 -25.99 -11.43 -37.19
C ASN A 104 -26.89 -12.42 -36.38
N THR A 105 -27.93 -11.79 -35.80
CA THR A 105 -29.39 -12.12 -35.67
C THR A 105 -29.97 -12.96 -34.50
N PRO A 106 -31.14 -12.53 -33.93
CA PRO A 106 -31.84 -13.16 -32.78
C PRO A 106 -33.04 -14.05 -33.22
N PRO A 107 -33.74 -14.75 -32.30
CA PRO A 107 -35.04 -14.21 -31.86
C PRO A 107 -35.51 -14.55 -30.42
N ALA A 108 -36.31 -13.61 -29.90
CA ALA A 108 -37.56 -13.71 -29.13
C ALA A 108 -37.75 -14.75 -28.00
N THR A 109 -38.05 -14.22 -26.80
CA THR A 109 -39.25 -14.64 -26.06
C THR A 109 -39.84 -13.46 -25.27
N GLN A 110 -41.11 -13.15 -25.56
CA GLN A 110 -41.98 -12.30 -24.77
C GLN A 110 -42.46 -13.06 -23.54
N THR A 111 -42.47 -12.42 -22.37
CA THR A 111 -43.59 -12.51 -21.42
C THR A 111 -43.75 -11.15 -20.75
N ALA A 112 -44.98 -10.65 -20.81
CA ALA A 112 -45.45 -9.37 -20.35
C ALA A 112 -45.87 -9.39 -18.87
N HIS A 113 -46.35 -8.21 -18.42
CA HIS A 113 -47.17 -7.88 -17.24
C HIS A 113 -46.37 -7.30 -16.05
N GLU A 114 -46.29 -5.98 -15.82
CA GLU A 114 -47.28 -4.91 -15.53
C GLU A 114 -47.55 -4.67 -14.03
N GLY A 115 -47.60 -3.38 -13.67
CA GLY A 115 -47.95 -2.81 -12.36
C GLY A 115 -46.72 -2.26 -11.61
N GLY A 116 -46.37 -0.97 -11.63
CA GLY A 116 -47.15 0.20 -11.21
C GLY A 116 -47.20 0.26 -9.68
N ALA A 117 -46.96 1.34 -8.94
CA ALA A 117 -46.48 2.70 -9.13
C ALA A 117 -46.18 3.25 -7.70
N ASP A 118 -45.49 4.39 -7.63
CA ASP A 118 -45.53 5.41 -6.56
C ASP A 118 -44.67 5.28 -5.27
N GLY A 119 -44.11 6.44 -4.89
CA GLY A 119 -43.83 6.84 -3.50
C GLY A 119 -42.35 6.97 -3.14
N ASP A 120 -41.63 8.03 -3.51
CA ASP A 120 -41.45 9.30 -2.76
C ASP A 120 -40.70 9.23 -1.40
N ALA A 121 -39.61 10.01 -1.37
CA ALA A 121 -39.07 10.83 -0.28
C ALA A 121 -38.35 10.26 0.97
N ASP A 122 -37.23 10.96 1.23
CA ASP A 122 -36.64 11.31 2.54
C ASP A 122 -35.91 10.20 3.31
N GLY A 123 -34.64 10.33 3.71
CA GLY A 123 -34.00 11.46 4.38
C GLY A 123 -33.53 10.95 5.75
N GLY A 124 -32.23 10.93 6.02
CA GLY A 124 -31.74 10.41 7.31
C GLY A 124 -30.22 10.28 7.39
N GLY A 125 -29.55 11.41 7.67
CA GLY A 125 -28.17 11.40 8.12
C GLY A 125 -28.06 10.74 9.50
N LEU A 126 -27.10 9.83 9.64
CA LEU A 126 -26.71 9.25 10.92
C LEU A 126 -25.36 9.83 11.32
N GLN A 127 -25.41 10.58 12.42
CA GLN A 127 -24.28 11.00 13.22
C GLN A 127 -24.23 10.06 14.43
N GLY A 128 -23.07 9.46 14.66
CA GLY A 128 -22.73 8.63 15.82
C GLY A 128 -21.23 8.62 15.98
#